data_AF-A0A3D1XQJ0-F1
#
_entry.id   AF-A0A3D1XQJ0-F1
#
_cell.length_a   1.000
_cell.length_b   1.000
_cell.length_c   1.000
_cell.angle_alpha   90.00
_cell.angle_beta   90.00
_cell.angle_gamma   90.00
#
_symmetry.space_group_name_H-M   'P 1'
#
loop_
_entity.id
_entity.type
_entity.pdbx_description
1 polymer ?
#
loop_
_entity_poly.entity_id
_entity_poly.type
_entity_poly.pdbx_seq_one_letter_code
_entity_poly.pdbx_strand_id
1 'polypeptide(L)'
;MSNSAAALKEAVEFEKKALEKYQEAAEMVNHQETKDTLQKLTSEKQQTIESMHWIIMAEAGKIETEQPAVQAEGEEPKSGASKCPFSGALADMGIDITKMSKEEAMEKMGDMSKIFPESSDS
;
A
#
# COMPACT_ATOMS: atom_id res chain seq x y z
N MET A 1 -9.94 -22.81 -9.47
CA MET A 1 -8.91 -21.93 -8.86
C MET A 1 -7.95 -21.53 -9.96
N SER A 2 -7.52 -20.27 -10.04
CA SER A 2 -6.50 -19.85 -11.01
C SER A 2 -5.23 -20.71 -10.83
N ASN A 3 -4.61 -21.10 -11.94
CA ASN A 3 -3.32 -21.82 -11.92
C ASN A 3 -2.22 -20.99 -11.24
N SER A 4 -2.30 -19.64 -11.28
CA SER A 4 -1.38 -18.74 -10.57
C SER A 4 -1.49 -18.88 -9.05
N ALA A 5 -2.70 -18.87 -8.50
CA ALA A 5 -2.93 -18.94 -7.05
C ALA A 5 -2.48 -20.28 -6.45
N ALA A 6 -2.54 -21.37 -7.20
CA ALA A 6 -2.00 -22.66 -6.78
C ALA A 6 -0.46 -22.64 -6.72
N ALA A 7 0.19 -22.13 -7.77
CA ALA A 7 1.65 -21.99 -7.80
C ALA A 7 2.17 -21.04 -6.72
N LEU A 8 1.47 -19.92 -6.47
CA LEU A 8 1.84 -18.97 -5.41
C LEU A 8 1.74 -19.58 -4.01
N LYS A 9 0.73 -20.43 -3.75
CA LYS A 9 0.64 -21.15 -2.47
C LYS A 9 1.82 -22.11 -2.29
N GLU A 10 2.23 -22.80 -3.35
CA GLU A 10 3.40 -23.67 -3.30
C GLU A 10 4.69 -22.87 -3.04
N ALA A 11 4.84 -21.72 -3.70
CA ALA A 11 5.94 -20.80 -3.44
C ALA A 11 5.99 -20.33 -1.98
N VAL A 12 4.84 -20.00 -1.37
CA VAL A 12 4.76 -19.63 0.05
C VAL A 12 5.24 -20.77 0.96
N GLU A 13 4.93 -22.02 0.66
CA GLU A 13 5.40 -23.16 1.45
C GLU A 13 6.91 -23.37 1.33
N PHE A 14 7.50 -23.14 0.15
CA PHE A 14 8.96 -23.14 -0.01
C PHE A 14 9.62 -21.99 0.75
N GLU A 15 9.04 -20.79 0.71
CA GLU A 15 9.55 -19.64 1.43
C GLU A 15 9.50 -19.82 2.95
N LYS A 16 8.43 -20.42 3.48
CA LYS A 16 8.34 -20.77 4.92
C LYS A 16 9.44 -21.76 5.33
N LYS A 17 9.66 -22.82 4.55
CA LYS A 17 10.75 -23.79 4.82
C LYS A 17 12.12 -23.13 4.75
N ALA A 18 12.32 -22.21 3.80
CA ALA A 18 13.55 -21.43 3.73
C ALA A 18 13.71 -20.57 4.99
N LEU A 19 12.66 -19.85 5.41
CA LEU A 19 12.66 -19.00 6.60
C LEU A 19 13.05 -19.77 7.86
N GLU A 20 12.49 -20.96 8.08
CA GLU A 20 12.87 -21.85 9.19
C GLU A 20 14.37 -22.16 9.18
N LYS A 21 14.96 -22.39 8.00
CA LYS A 21 16.40 -22.66 7.87
C LYS A 21 17.27 -21.43 8.10
N TYR A 22 16.82 -20.23 7.71
CA TYR A 22 17.51 -18.99 8.04
C TYR A 22 17.50 -18.72 9.56
N GLN A 23 16.38 -19.01 10.23
CA GLN A 23 16.25 -18.89 11.68
C GLN A 23 17.17 -19.87 12.42
N GLU A 24 17.16 -21.15 12.03
CA GLU A 24 18.07 -22.17 12.56
C GLU A 24 19.54 -21.76 12.37
N ALA A 25 19.92 -21.28 11.18
CA ALA A 25 21.27 -20.80 10.91
C ALA A 25 21.65 -19.59 11.78
N ALA A 26 20.72 -18.66 12.03
CA ALA A 26 20.95 -17.47 12.86
C ALA A 26 21.19 -17.82 14.34
N GLU A 27 20.67 -18.95 14.82
CA GLU A 27 20.91 -19.48 16.16
C GLU A 27 22.29 -20.16 16.27
N MET A 28 22.79 -20.74 15.18
CA MET A 28 24.04 -21.51 15.15
C MET A 28 25.28 -20.68 14.82
N VAL A 29 25.10 -19.53 14.17
CA VAL A 29 26.22 -18.69 13.70
C VAL A 29 26.89 -17.97 14.89
N ASN A 30 28.24 -18.05 14.91
CA ASN A 30 29.05 -17.43 15.96
C ASN A 30 29.55 -16.01 15.60
N HIS A 31 29.58 -15.68 14.30
CA HIS A 31 30.07 -14.38 13.83
C HIS A 31 28.95 -13.34 13.86
N GLN A 32 29.14 -12.26 14.62
CA GLN A 32 28.08 -11.28 14.89
C GLN A 32 27.55 -10.62 13.61
N GLU A 33 28.42 -10.20 12.70
CA GLU A 33 27.99 -9.56 11.44
C GLU A 33 27.16 -10.52 10.57
N THR A 34 27.50 -11.81 10.59
CA THR A 34 26.75 -12.84 9.87
C THR A 34 25.39 -13.05 10.53
N LYS A 35 25.33 -13.01 11.87
CA LYS A 35 24.08 -13.10 12.63
C LYS A 35 23.14 -11.95 12.30
N ASP A 36 23.66 -10.72 12.32
CA ASP A 36 22.89 -9.51 12.02
C ASP A 36 22.35 -9.56 10.57
N THR A 37 23.18 -10.02 9.64
CA THR A 37 22.78 -10.23 8.24
C THR A 37 21.68 -11.28 8.12
N LEU A 38 21.80 -12.42 8.80
CA LEU A 38 20.77 -13.47 8.80
C LEU A 38 19.46 -13.00 9.42
N GLN A 39 19.51 -12.19 10.49
CA GLN A 39 18.32 -11.58 11.08
C GLN A 39 17.61 -10.63 10.11
N LYS A 40 18.38 -9.80 9.40
CA LYS A 40 17.83 -8.92 8.35
C LYS A 40 17.16 -9.74 7.23
N LEU A 41 17.83 -10.76 6.70
CA LEU A 41 17.29 -11.63 5.66
C LEU A 41 16.01 -12.35 6.12
N THR A 42 15.97 -12.78 7.38
CA THR A 42 14.79 -13.41 8.00
C THR A 42 13.60 -12.44 8.02
N SER A 43 13.83 -11.18 8.40
CA SER A 43 12.78 -10.15 8.42
C SER A 43 12.27 -9.81 7.01
N GLU A 44 13.16 -9.65 6.04
CA GLU A 44 12.79 -9.39 4.64
C GLU A 44 11.99 -10.55 4.03
N LYS A 45 12.38 -11.79 4.33
CA LYS A 45 11.66 -12.99 3.88
C LYS A 45 10.26 -13.08 4.50
N GLN A 46 10.12 -12.75 5.78
CA GLN A 46 8.81 -12.69 6.44
C GLN A 46 7.87 -11.69 5.74
N GLN A 47 8.35 -10.48 5.44
CA GLN A 47 7.58 -9.47 4.69
C GLN A 47 7.22 -9.96 3.28
N THR A 48 8.12 -10.69 2.63
CA THR A 48 7.87 -11.29 1.30
C THR A 48 6.75 -12.33 1.37
N ILE A 49 6.77 -13.22 2.37
CA ILE A 49 5.72 -14.22 2.59
C ILE A 49 4.37 -13.53 2.84
N GLU A 50 4.34 -12.48 3.66
CA GLU A 50 3.12 -11.70 3.90
C GLU A 50 2.60 -11.05 2.62
N SER A 51 3.48 -10.46 1.82
CA SER A 51 3.15 -9.87 0.52
C SER A 51 2.54 -10.92 -0.43
N MET A 52 3.09 -12.13 -0.46
CA MET A 52 2.54 -13.23 -1.26
C MET A 52 1.14 -13.65 -0.80
N HIS A 53 0.85 -13.63 0.51
CA HIS A 53 -0.49 -13.91 1.00
C HIS A 53 -1.52 -12.90 0.48
N TRP A 54 -1.17 -11.61 0.44
CA TRP A 54 -2.01 -10.58 -0.16
C TRP A 54 -2.22 -10.84 -1.66
N ILE A 55 -1.18 -11.14 -2.42
CA ILE A 55 -1.31 -11.46 -3.86
C ILE A 55 -2.24 -12.67 -4.07
N ILE A 56 -2.09 -13.73 -3.28
CA ILE A 56 -2.96 -14.91 -3.36
C ILE A 56 -4.41 -14.56 -3.05
N MET A 57 -4.66 -13.68 -2.07
CA MET A 57 -6.02 -13.23 -1.76
C MET A 57 -6.60 -12.40 -2.92
N ALA A 58 -5.79 -11.54 -3.56
CA ALA A 58 -6.22 -10.73 -4.71
C ALA A 58 -6.61 -11.65 -5.89
N GLU A 59 -5.75 -12.60 -6.22
CA GLU A 59 -5.96 -13.60 -7.28
C GLU A 59 -7.15 -14.53 -6.99
N ALA A 60 -7.48 -14.75 -5.72
CA ALA A 60 -8.65 -15.53 -5.32
C ALA A 60 -9.95 -14.71 -5.33
N GLY A 61 -9.92 -13.42 -5.68
CA GLY A 61 -11.06 -12.51 -5.59
C GLY A 61 -11.53 -12.27 -4.16
N LYS A 62 -10.66 -12.51 -3.16
CA LYS A 62 -10.95 -12.32 -1.74
C LYS A 62 -10.63 -10.91 -1.24
N ILE A 63 -10.01 -10.11 -2.07
CA ILE A 63 -9.84 -8.67 -1.88
C ILE A 63 -10.66 -8.02 -2.99
N GLU A 64 -11.49 -7.04 -2.65
CA GLU A 64 -12.09 -6.17 -3.65
C GLU A 64 -10.96 -5.44 -4.35
N THR A 65 -10.58 -5.93 -5.54
CA THR A 65 -9.95 -5.07 -6.53
C THR A 65 -11.06 -4.14 -6.98
N GLU A 66 -11.09 -2.93 -6.41
CA GLU A 66 -11.98 -1.86 -6.86
C GLU A 66 -11.89 -1.82 -8.39
N GLN A 67 -12.92 -2.30 -9.08
CA GLN A 67 -13.10 -1.90 -10.47
C GLN A 67 -13.15 -0.38 -10.39
N PRO A 68 -12.33 0.37 -11.15
CA PRO A 68 -12.50 1.81 -11.22
C PRO A 68 -13.98 2.01 -11.53
N ALA A 69 -14.69 2.66 -10.60
CA ALA A 69 -16.13 2.80 -10.69
C ALA A 69 -16.42 3.32 -12.09
N VAL A 70 -17.24 2.58 -12.85
CA VAL A 70 -17.85 3.14 -14.05
C VAL A 70 -18.45 4.45 -13.58
N GLN A 71 -17.91 5.57 -14.07
CA GLN A 71 -18.43 6.89 -13.77
C GLN A 71 -19.86 6.90 -14.31
N ALA A 72 -20.81 6.55 -13.45
CA ALA A 72 -22.20 6.88 -13.66
C ALA A 72 -22.24 8.40 -13.49
N GLU A 73 -22.29 9.10 -14.62
CA GLU A 73 -22.64 10.51 -14.64
C GLU A 73 -23.92 10.71 -13.83
N GLY A 74 -23.80 11.51 -12.78
CA GLY A 74 -24.94 12.10 -12.09
C GLY A 74 -25.52 11.29 -10.93
N GLU A 75 -24.83 11.27 -9.79
CA GLU A 75 -25.50 11.31 -8.49
C GLU A 75 -24.65 12.08 -7.47
N GLU A 76 -25.25 13.10 -6.85
CA GLU A 76 -24.60 13.95 -5.85
C GLU A 76 -24.10 13.11 -4.66
N PRO A 77 -22.84 13.25 -4.22
CA PRO A 77 -22.37 12.58 -3.02
C PRO A 77 -23.08 13.20 -1.82
N LYS A 78 -24.02 12.46 -1.23
CA LYS A 78 -24.59 12.77 0.09
C LYS A 78 -23.45 13.02 1.05
N SER A 79 -23.50 14.19 1.69
CA SER A 79 -22.57 14.67 2.70
C SER A 79 -22.41 13.65 3.84
N GLY A 80 -21.47 12.74 3.70
CA GLY A 80 -20.97 11.91 4.78
C GLY A 80 -19.50 12.25 4.91
N ALA A 81 -19.20 13.22 5.77
CA ALA A 81 -17.85 13.59 6.16
C ALA A 81 -17.06 12.33 6.51
N SER A 82 -16.27 11.86 5.53
CA SER A 82 -15.30 10.81 5.67
C SER A 82 -14.31 11.30 6.71
N LYS A 83 -14.24 10.58 7.84
CA LYS A 83 -13.27 10.79 8.92
C LYS A 83 -11.87 10.50 8.39
N CYS A 84 -11.34 11.39 7.56
CA CYS A 84 -9.94 11.39 7.20
C CYS A 84 -9.15 11.71 8.49
N PRO A 85 -8.24 10.84 8.95
CA PRO A 85 -7.48 11.05 10.19
C PRO A 85 -6.54 12.26 10.12
N PHE A 86 -6.38 12.86 8.93
CA PHE A 86 -5.60 14.08 8.69
C PHE A 86 -6.39 15.38 8.92
N SER A 87 -7.70 15.31 9.18
CA SER A 87 -8.56 16.50 9.36
C SER A 87 -8.13 17.39 10.53
N GLY A 88 -7.59 16.82 11.61
CA GLY A 88 -7.05 17.59 12.74
C GLY A 88 -5.79 18.40 12.38
N ALA A 89 -4.84 17.79 11.67
CA ALA A 89 -3.59 18.45 11.28
C ALA A 89 -3.80 19.59 10.27
N LEU A 90 -4.80 19.45 9.39
CA LEU A 90 -5.16 20.49 8.43
C LEU A 90 -5.84 21.69 9.10
N ALA A 91 -6.66 21.45 10.13
CA ALA A 91 -7.27 22.51 10.93
C ALA A 91 -6.21 23.36 11.68
N ASP A 92 -5.17 22.73 12.22
CA ASP A 92 -4.06 23.43 12.88
C ASP A 92 -3.24 24.29 11.91
N MET A 93 -3.24 23.95 10.61
CA MET A 93 -2.66 24.75 9.53
C MET A 93 -3.64 25.77 8.91
N GLY A 94 -4.84 25.95 9.49
CA GLY A 94 -5.84 26.92 9.04
C GLY A 94 -6.69 26.47 7.85
N ILE A 95 -6.62 25.20 7.47
CA ILE A 95 -7.37 24.60 6.35
C ILE A 95 -8.59 23.88 6.94
N ASP A 96 -9.67 24.62 7.15
CA ASP A 96 -10.94 24.06 7.62
C ASP A 96 -11.75 23.52 6.43
N ILE A 97 -11.56 22.24 6.11
CA ILE A 97 -12.29 21.54 5.05
C ILE A 97 -13.80 21.53 5.33
N THR A 98 -14.24 21.67 6.59
CA THR A 98 -15.67 21.70 6.92
C THR A 98 -16.34 23.04 6.58
N LYS A 99 -15.55 24.09 6.34
CA LYS A 99 -16.02 25.43 5.96
C LYS A 99 -15.66 25.82 4.52
N MET A 100 -14.85 25.02 3.82
CA MET A 100 -14.53 25.25 2.43
C MET A 100 -15.61 24.66 1.53
N SER A 101 -16.19 25.51 0.68
CA SER A 101 -17.06 25.05 -0.39
C SER A 101 -16.29 24.18 -1.37
N LYS A 102 -16.99 23.23 -2.00
CA LYS A 102 -16.38 22.30 -2.97
C LYS A 102 -15.72 23.06 -4.13
N GLU A 103 -16.30 24.20 -4.54
CA GLU A 103 -15.72 25.08 -5.55
C GLU A 103 -14.40 25.74 -5.09
N GLU A 104 -14.32 26.31 -3.88
CA GLU A 104 -13.09 26.98 -3.40
C GLU A 104 -11.91 26.00 -3.21
N ALA A 105 -12.20 24.75 -2.83
CA ALA A 105 -11.18 23.71 -2.72
C ALA A 105 -10.63 23.30 -4.08
N MET A 106 -11.49 23.19 -5.11
CA MET A 106 -11.07 22.89 -6.48
C MET A 106 -10.32 24.05 -7.13
N GLU A 107 -10.71 25.31 -6.87
CA GLU A 107 -10.05 26.48 -7.43
C GLU A 107 -8.62 26.64 -6.88
N LYS A 108 -8.42 26.41 -5.57
CA LYS A 108 -7.08 26.46 -4.96
C LYS A 108 -6.18 25.27 -5.35
N MET A 109 -6.71 24.07 -5.56
CA MET A 109 -5.92 22.94 -6.06
C MET A 109 -5.65 23.03 -7.57
N GLY A 110 -6.59 23.61 -8.34
CA GLY A 110 -6.44 23.83 -9.77
C GLY A 110 -5.30 24.78 -10.12
N ASP A 111 -5.01 25.77 -9.27
CA ASP A 111 -3.95 26.76 -9.51
C ASP A 111 -2.52 26.24 -9.26
N MET A 112 -2.35 25.07 -8.62
CA MET A 112 -1.03 24.42 -8.50
C MET A 112 -0.52 23.84 -9.82
N SER A 113 -1.39 23.66 -10.82
CA SER A 113 -0.99 23.29 -12.19
C SER A 113 -0.18 24.39 -12.90
N LYS A 114 -0.16 25.63 -12.37
CA LYS A 114 0.66 26.73 -12.88
C LYS A 114 2.01 26.90 -12.17
N ILE A 115 2.25 26.17 -11.09
CA ILE A 115 3.50 26.25 -10.31
C ILE A 115 4.57 25.30 -10.87
N PHE A 116 4.17 24.24 -11.56
CA PHE A 116 5.09 23.41 -12.33
C PHE A 116 5.09 23.89 -13.78
N PRO A 117 6.09 24.67 -14.22
CA PRO A 117 6.27 24.89 -15.65
C PRO A 117 6.47 23.52 -16.30
N GLU A 118 5.63 23.20 -17.29
CA GLU A 118 5.91 22.20 -18.30
C GLU A 118 7.29 22.49 -18.89
N SER A 119 8.34 21.83 -18.41
CA SER A 119 9.53 21.62 -19.23
C SER A 119 9.23 20.43 -20.14
N SER A 120 8.44 20.69 -21.17
CA SER A 120 8.36 19.92 -22.39
C SER A 120 9.64 20.14 -23.23
N ASP A 121 10.08 19.03 -23.85
CA ASP A 121 10.97 18.93 -25.01
C ASP A 121 12.44 19.38 -24.90
N SER A 122 13.33 18.40 -24.69
CA SER A 122 14.42 18.01 -25.63
C SER A 122 15.13 16.74 -25.18
#